data_AF-A0A833DTG4-F1
#
_entry.id   AF-A0A833DTG4-F1
#
_cell.length_a   1.000
_cell.length_b   1.000
_cell.length_c   1.000
_cell.angle_alpha   90.00
_cell.angle_beta   90.00
_cell.angle_gamma   90.00
#
_symmetry.space_group_name_H-M   'P 1'
#
loop_
_entity.id
_entity.type
_entity.pdbx_description
1 polymer ?
#
loop_
_entity_poly.entity_id
_entity_poly.type
_entity_poly.pdbx_seq_one_letter_code
_entity_poly.pdbx_strand_id
1 'polypeptide(L)' 'MTRDDLCELHLAFDDVDSPYGGCTTHAATYLLGLLQHELNVKLLDYPHLVRLNPSIPWKTRGNGAIAL' A
#
# COMPACT_ATOMS: atom_id res chain seq x y z
N MET A 1 -21.33 10.56 13.91
CA MET A 1 -21.19 9.70 12.72
C MET A 1 -21.48 8.28 13.21
N THR A 2 -22.69 7.80 12.96
CA THR A 2 -23.13 6.44 13.28
C THR A 2 -22.35 5.46 12.40
N ARG A 3 -22.04 4.26 12.90
CA ARG A 3 -21.23 3.24 12.18
C ARG A 3 -21.85 2.82 10.83
N ASP A 4 -23.14 3.06 10.64
CA ASP A 4 -23.91 2.65 9.47
C ASP A 4 -23.62 3.48 8.20
N ASP A 5 -22.87 4.58 8.28
CA ASP A 5 -22.48 5.43 7.14
C ASP A 5 -21.00 5.27 6.70
N LEU A 6 -20.26 4.32 7.28
CA LEU A 6 -18.84 4.10 6.99
C LEU A 6 -18.64 2.93 6.03
N CYS A 7 -17.96 3.19 4.91
CA CYS A 7 -17.52 2.17 3.97
C CYS A 7 -16.08 1.77 4.30
N GLU A 8 -15.86 0.50 4.61
CA GLU A 8 -14.51 -0.06 4.79
C GLU A 8 -14.00 -0.58 3.43
N LEU A 9 -12.78 -0.19 3.08
CA LEU A 9 -12.13 -0.56 1.82
C LEU A 9 -10.71 -1.01 2.10
N HIS A 10 -10.37 -2.21 1.65
CA HIS A 10 -9.00 -2.71 1.65
C HIS A 10 -8.35 -2.46 0.30
N LEU A 11 -7.16 -1.86 0.30
CA LEU A 11 -6.39 -1.56 -0.91
C LEU A 11 -5.06 -2.30 -0.86
N ALA A 12 -4.60 -2.84 -1.99
CA ALA A 12 -3.32 -3.52 -2.07
C ALA A 12 -2.51 -3.07 -3.28
N PHE A 13 -1.19 -2.94 -3.09
CA PHE A 13 -0.24 -2.41 -4.08
C PHE A 13 1.02 -3.29 -4.13
N ASP A 14 1.51 -3.56 -5.35
CA ASP A 14 2.76 -4.27 -5.62
C ASP A 14 3.33 -3.79 -6.96
N ASP A 15 4.59 -4.11 -7.25
CA ASP A 15 5.25 -3.92 -8.56
C ASP A 15 5.43 -2.45 -9.01
N VAL A 16 5.41 -1.51 -8.05
CA VAL A 16 5.62 -0.07 -8.32
C VAL A 16 7.10 0.31 -8.22
N ASP A 17 7.96 -0.61 -7.76
CA ASP A 17 9.39 -0.40 -7.65
C ASP A 17 10.11 -0.54 -8.99
N SER A 18 11.20 0.20 -9.15
CA SER A 18 11.98 0.23 -10.38
C SER A 18 13.48 0.19 -10.08
N PRO A 19 14.29 -0.45 -10.94
CA PRO A 19 15.75 -0.42 -10.81
C PRO A 19 16.34 0.99 -10.95
N TYR A 20 15.57 1.94 -11.50
CA TYR A 20 15.99 3.33 -11.69
C TYR A 20 15.62 4.23 -10.49
N GLY A 21 14.90 3.69 -9.48
CA GLY A 21 14.51 4.41 -8.27
C GLY A 21 13.07 4.15 -7.85
N GLY A 22 12.73 4.55 -6.63
CA GLY A 22 11.42 4.32 -6.03
C GLY A 22 11.26 2.92 -5.43
N CYS A 23 10.17 2.74 -4.66
CA CYS A 23 9.77 1.45 -4.12
C CYS A 23 8.26 1.42 -3.79
N THR A 24 7.68 0.22 -3.70
CA THR A 24 6.26 0.01 -3.40
C THR A 24 5.82 0.72 -2.10
N THR A 25 6.66 0.70 -1.06
CA THR A 25 6.37 1.40 0.20
C THR A 25 6.33 2.91 0.03
N HIS A 26 7.27 3.49 -0.72
CA HIS A 26 7.29 4.93 -0.99
C HIS A 26 6.04 5.37 -1.76
N ALA A 27 5.64 4.62 -2.79
CA ALA A 27 4.43 4.89 -3.55
C ALA A 27 3.17 4.80 -2.68
N ALA A 28 3.07 3.78 -1.82
CA ALA A 28 1.95 3.63 -0.90
C ALA A 28 1.86 4.79 0.11
N THR A 29 2.98 5.26 0.65
CA THR A 29 3.01 6.42 1.55
C THR A 29 2.52 7.69 0.86
N TYR A 30 2.93 7.91 -0.40
CA TYR A 30 2.48 9.07 -1.17
C TYR A 30 0.97 9.00 -1.46
N LEU A 31 0.49 7.83 -1.90
CA LEU A 31 -0.94 7.62 -2.14
C LEU A 31 -1.77 7.82 -0.87
N LEU A 32 -1.32 7.30 0.27
CA LEU A 32 -2.00 7.48 1.54
C LEU A 32 -2.14 8.96 1.89
N GLY A 33 -1.09 9.76 1.71
CA GLY A 33 -1.14 11.21 1.93
C GLY A 33 -2.18 11.89 1.03
N LEU A 34 -2.26 11.49 -0.24
CA LEU A 34 -3.29 11.98 -1.16
C LEU A 34 -4.70 11.57 -0.73
N LEU A 35 -4.92 10.31 -0.36
CA LEU A 35 -6.24 9.81 0.06
C LEU A 35 -6.73 10.50 1.35
N GLN A 36 -5.82 10.74 2.29
CA GLN A 36 -6.13 11.47 3.52
C GLN A 36 -6.46 12.94 3.25
N HIS A 37 -5.74 13.58 2.32
CA HIS A 37 -5.95 14.99 1.97
C HIS A 37 -7.21 15.22 1.13
N GLU A 38 -7.43 14.42 0.08
CA GLU A 38 -8.48 14.64 -0.92
C GLU A 38 -9.82 13.99 -0.55
N LEU A 39 -9.79 12.84 0.13
CA LEU A 39 -10.99 12.01 0.38
C LEU A 39 -11.31 11.86 1.87
N ASN A 40 -10.56 12.51 2.77
CA ASN A 40 -10.72 12.42 4.23
C ASN A 40 -10.77 10.97 4.75
N VAL A 41 -9.99 10.08 4.11
CA VAL A 41 -9.89 8.67 4.49
C VAL A 41 -9.20 8.55 5.84
N LYS A 42 -9.71 7.66 6.70
CA LYS A 42 -9.07 7.30 7.97
C LYS A 42 -8.53 5.89 7.87
N LEU A 43 -7.28 5.73 8.28
CA LEU A 43 -6.70 4.41 8.48
C LEU A 43 -7.32 3.76 9.72
N LEU A 44 -7.76 2.51 9.57
CA LEU A 44 -8.23 1.70 10.68
C LEU A 44 -7.05 1.13 11.49
N ASP A 45 -5.92 0.87 10.82
CA ASP A 45 -4.68 0.38 11.41
C ASP A 45 -3.47 0.79 10.55
N TYR A 46 -2.27 0.38 10.95
CA TYR A 46 -1.05 0.57 10.17
C TYR A 46 -1.05 -0.26 8.87
N PRO A 47 -0.43 0.27 7.80
CA PRO A 47 -0.18 -0.48 6.58
C PRO A 47 0.57 -1.78 6.82
N HIS A 48 0.17 -2.85 6.14
CA HIS A 48 0.86 -4.14 6.20
C HIS A 48 1.90 -4.24 5.07
N LEU A 49 3.17 -4.39 5.43
CA LEU A 49 4.24 -4.78 4.50
C LEU A 49 4.30 -6.31 4.40
N VAL A 50 3.74 -6.85 3.33
CA VAL A 50 3.61 -8.30 3.10
C VAL A 50 4.78 -8.79 2.26
N ARG A 51 5.61 -9.69 2.81
CA ARG A 51 6.67 -10.37 2.05
C ARG A 51 6.11 -11.60 1.35
N LEU A 52 6.31 -11.68 0.04
CA LEU A 52 5.92 -12.80 -0.81
C LEU A 52 7.07 -13.80 -0.97
N ASN A 53 6.91 -14.78 -1.86
CA ASN A 53 7.91 -15.81 -2.09
C ASN A 53 9.24 -15.20 -2.61
N PRO A 54 10.35 -15.30 -1.85
CA PRO A 54 11.63 -14.72 -2.26
C PRO A 54 12.29 -15.45 -3.44
N SER A 55 11.84 -16.67 -3.77
CA SER A 55 12.43 -17.49 -4.84
C SER A 55 11.96 -17.11 -6.25
N ILE A 56 11.10 -16.10 -6.41
CA ILE A 56 10.58 -15.69 -7.72
C ILE A 56 11.64 -14.89 -8.52
N PRO A 57 12.09 -15.40 -9.69
CA PRO A 57 13.30 -14.88 -10.34
C PRO A 57 13.10 -13.57 -11.11
N TRP A 58 11.87 -13.20 -11.47
CA TRP A 58 11.57 -11.95 -12.20
C TRP A 58 11.18 -10.78 -11.29
N LYS A 59 11.13 -10.98 -9.97
CA LYS A 59 10.83 -9.93 -8.99
C LYS A 59 12.12 -9.31 -8.47
N THR A 60 12.05 -8.04 -8.09
CA THR A 60 13.17 -7.33 -7.48
C THR A 60 13.52 -7.89 -6.10
N ARG A 61 14.68 -7.47 -5.56
CA ARG A 61 15.15 -7.94 -4.26
C ARG A 61 14.16 -7.51 -3.17
N GLY A 62 13.40 -8.47 -2.67
CA GLY A 62 12.49 -8.27 -1.55
C GLY A 62 11.03 -8.66 -1.79
N ASN A 63 10.59 -8.87 -3.04
CA ASN A 63 9.23 -9.32 -3.43
C ASN A 63 8.15 -9.02 -2.38
N GLY A 64 7.71 -7.75 -2.31
CA GLY A 64 6.87 -7.28 -1.22
C GLY A 64 5.75 -6.37 -1.68
N ALA A 65 4.57 -6.59 -1.13
CA ALA A 65 3.35 -5.82 -1.37
C ALA A 65 2.96 -4.99 -0.13
N ILE A 66 2.12 -3.98 -0.34
CA ILE A 66 1.50 -3.19 0.72
C ILE A 66 0.00 -3.41 0.72
N ALA A 67 -0.58 -3.64 1.89
CA ALA A 67 -2.02 -3.57 2.11
C ALA A 67 -2.35 -2.40 3.05
N LEU A 68 -3.38 -1.63 2.69
CA LEU A 68 -3.94 -0.49 3.41
C LEU A 68 -5.39 -0.81 3.83
#